data_AF-A0A662D4N1-F1
#
_entry.id   AF-A0A662D4N1-F1
#
_cell.length_a   1.000
_cell.length_b   1.000
_cell.length_c   1.000
_cell.angle_alpha   90.00
_cell.angle_beta   90.00
_cell.angle_gamma   90.00
#
_symmetry.space_group_name_H-M   'P 1'
#
loop_
_entity.id
_entity.type
_entity.pdbx_description
1 polymer ?
#
loop_
_entity_poly.entity_id
_entity_poly.type
_entity_poly.pdbx_seq_one_letter_code
_entity_poly.pdbx_strand_id
1 'polypeptide(L)'
;GKEKNLKSSKASPFRSQPPVDFYELARQQRLKSIALFILIVLFYLFCFFLVGVLILGIFGLFFASFIPFSSSSMSKLLLVASLLAILVGFFHFLEARRLGPAYIIRRLEAYPPDPQDLYHKRLVNTLEEMAIAAGLPRVKAYIIPTSAINSLALVEADNSPAIMVSEGLLADFTRDELQAVLAHELAHLANGDSFTLTLVCSLADIFERLRELSEPRPSSQLPSWGEIHRQTEIQSGQPLFLLAFTLTSIIMALLSTLISREKELQADAKAVEICRSPRALARAIYKAYTKNSLLGDFNPTYSALFIVPPYSGKEVDNFLTRLFRTHPPLIRRLRILCAMIPISIEDLHLEIREMENQREKARLEIHSPAERHKRKAEDEHEPPLLSSLEKEEGKNWLVRSPQKKWEGPYTLDELLRLPFFSPRLWTKNLQEKVEARAEEFPQIKTKWSLLQQKKHPSIISDPQCPRCHVFLQSSFYEGLPLHVCPRCQGKLVDSAYVNRLLVRREVTFSPAIIDKAQKIKEEFMAHPFRSRKLIQNSPPLNCPTCGRQMLPRPFTYYYVIPVDKCLLCQKIWFDTDELEILQYLIETRPSGKT
;
A
#
# COMPACT_ATOMS: atom_id res chain seq x y z
N GLY A 1 62.22 19.66 37.12
CA GLY A 1 61.52 18.48 36.62
C GLY A 1 60.10 18.85 36.25
N LYS A 2 59.82 18.83 34.94
CA LYS A 2 58.52 18.85 34.23
C LYS A 2 57.60 20.06 34.41
N GLU A 3 57.70 20.91 33.38
CA GLU A 3 56.77 21.97 32.97
C GLU A 3 55.32 21.49 32.81
N LYS A 4 54.43 22.41 33.17
CA LYS A 4 52.99 22.38 32.96
C LYS A 4 52.70 22.43 31.45
N ASN A 5 52.16 21.33 30.91
CA ASN A 5 51.61 21.27 29.56
C ASN A 5 50.14 21.73 29.59
N LEU A 6 49.91 23.05 29.49
CA LEU A 6 48.64 23.57 28.96
C LEU A 6 48.61 23.27 27.46
N LYS A 7 47.95 22.17 27.06
CA LYS A 7 47.54 21.99 25.67
C LYS A 7 46.07 22.41 25.54
N SER A 8 45.87 23.62 25.02
CA SER A 8 44.60 24.06 24.46
C SER A 8 44.18 23.06 23.38
N SER A 9 43.09 22.32 23.60
CA SER A 9 42.45 21.58 22.51
C SER A 9 41.87 22.60 21.54
N LYS A 10 42.52 22.72 20.38
CA LYS A 10 42.08 23.53 19.25
C LYS A 10 40.63 23.17 18.91
N ALA A 11 39.71 24.09 19.17
CA ALA A 11 38.42 24.11 18.51
C ALA A 11 38.69 24.16 16.99
N SER A 12 38.06 23.27 16.22
CA SER A 12 38.18 23.32 14.77
C SER A 12 37.53 24.61 14.27
N PRO A 13 38.14 25.34 13.32
CA PRO A 13 37.49 26.44 12.68
C PRO A 13 36.52 25.81 11.67
N PHE A 14 35.24 25.69 12.04
CA PHE A 14 34.20 25.81 11.03
C PHE A 14 34.40 27.20 10.41
N ARG A 15 35.16 27.26 9.31
CA ARG A 15 35.20 28.43 8.45
C ARG A 15 33.74 28.74 8.14
N SER A 16 33.26 29.85 8.69
CA SER A 16 31.99 30.46 8.31
C SER A 16 32.10 30.77 6.83
N GLN A 17 31.70 29.82 5.99
CA GLN A 17 31.28 30.15 4.64
C GLN A 17 30.21 31.24 4.80
N PRO A 18 30.21 32.29 3.97
CA PRO A 18 29.12 33.25 3.99
C PRO A 18 27.81 32.45 3.93
N PRO A 19 26.76 32.83 4.69
CA PRO A 19 25.52 32.07 4.70
C PRO A 19 25.05 31.97 3.26
N VAL A 20 25.20 30.78 2.68
CA VAL A 20 24.78 30.54 1.29
C VAL A 20 23.27 30.68 1.33
N ASP A 21 22.75 31.61 0.55
CA ASP A 21 21.32 31.83 0.50
C ASP A 21 20.65 30.51 0.07
N PHE A 22 19.59 30.11 0.77
CA PHE A 22 18.85 28.88 0.47
C PHE A 22 18.37 28.89 -0.99
N TYR A 23 18.00 30.08 -1.49
CA TYR A 23 17.59 30.26 -2.88
C TYR A 23 18.74 30.08 -3.88
N GLU A 24 19.97 30.48 -3.52
CA GLU A 24 21.15 30.24 -4.35
C GLU A 24 21.48 28.75 -4.43
N LEU A 25 21.40 28.03 -3.31
CA LEU A 25 21.56 26.57 -3.29
C LEU A 25 20.50 25.88 -4.15
N ALA A 26 19.23 26.28 -4.04
CA ALA A 26 18.14 25.77 -4.86
C ALA A 26 18.37 26.05 -6.35
N ARG A 27 18.85 27.25 -6.71
CA ARG A 27 19.16 27.61 -8.11
C ARG A 27 20.31 26.78 -8.69
N GLN A 28 21.40 26.60 -7.94
CA GLN A 28 22.53 25.76 -8.38
C GLN A 28 22.09 24.30 -8.57
N GLN A 29 21.27 23.78 -7.67
CA GLN A 29 20.67 22.44 -7.76
C GLN A 29 19.78 22.29 -9.01
N ARG A 30 18.97 23.30 -9.30
CA ARG A 30 18.11 23.32 -10.50
C ARG A 30 18.94 23.25 -11.79
N LEU A 31 20.02 24.03 -11.89
CA LEU A 31 20.91 23.99 -13.05
C LEU A 31 21.57 22.61 -13.24
N LYS A 32 22.04 21.98 -12.15
CA LYS A 32 22.58 20.62 -12.20
C LYS A 32 21.52 19.61 -12.66
N SER A 33 20.29 19.74 -12.16
CA SER A 33 19.17 18.88 -12.55
C SER A 33 18.82 19.02 -14.03
N ILE A 34 18.80 20.25 -14.54
CA ILE A 34 18.57 20.53 -15.97
C ILE A 34 19.71 19.93 -16.81
N ALA A 35 20.96 20.09 -16.39
CA ALA A 35 22.12 19.52 -17.08
C ALA A 35 22.06 17.98 -17.12
N LEU A 36 21.73 17.33 -16.00
CA LEU A 36 21.53 15.88 -15.93
C LEU A 36 20.33 15.42 -16.79
N PHE A 37 19.23 16.17 -16.78
CA PHE A 37 18.08 15.88 -17.63
C PHE A 37 18.44 15.95 -19.12
N ILE A 38 19.17 16.99 -19.54
CA ILE A 38 19.69 17.12 -20.91
C ILE A 38 20.60 15.94 -21.24
N LEU A 39 21.51 15.55 -20.34
CA LEU A 39 22.39 14.40 -20.53
C LEU A 39 21.60 13.11 -20.76
N ILE A 40 20.53 12.88 -20.00
CA ILE A 40 19.67 11.71 -20.14
C ILE A 40 18.90 11.74 -21.46
N VAL A 41 18.37 12.90 -21.86
CA VAL A 41 17.72 13.05 -23.18
C VAL A 41 18.71 12.78 -24.31
N LEU A 42 19.95 13.28 -24.22
CA LEU A 42 21.00 13.01 -25.20
C LEU A 42 21.38 11.52 -25.25
N PHE A 43 21.56 10.89 -24.09
CA PHE A 43 21.83 9.45 -23.99
C PHE A 43 20.67 8.63 -24.59
N TYR A 44 19.44 9.03 -24.31
CA TYR A 44 18.24 8.42 -24.85
C TYR A 44 18.21 8.53 -26.39
N LEU A 45 18.44 9.72 -26.97
CA LEU A 45 18.55 9.89 -28.42
C LEU A 45 19.70 9.08 -29.03
N PHE A 46 20.83 8.98 -28.32
CA PHE A 46 21.97 8.17 -28.73
C PHE A 46 21.61 6.66 -28.80
N CYS A 47 20.77 6.18 -27.88
CA CYS A 47 20.28 4.79 -27.92
C CYS A 47 19.42 4.53 -29.16
N PHE A 48 18.48 5.43 -29.51
CA PHE A 48 17.70 5.31 -30.75
C PHE A 48 18.58 5.40 -32.00
N PHE A 49 19.61 6.24 -31.95
CA PHE A 49 20.59 6.33 -33.03
C PHE A 49 21.32 5.00 -33.23
N LEU A 50 21.83 4.38 -32.15
CA LEU A 50 22.53 3.09 -32.23
C LEU A 50 21.61 1.98 -32.77
N VAL A 51 20.36 1.92 -32.30
CA VAL A 51 19.35 0.98 -32.81
C VAL A 51 19.04 1.24 -34.28
N GLY A 52 18.89 2.51 -34.68
CA GLY A 52 18.66 2.91 -36.07
C GLY A 52 19.81 2.51 -37.00
N VAL A 53 21.06 2.72 -36.58
CA VAL A 53 22.26 2.28 -37.31
C VAL A 53 22.28 0.76 -37.43
N LEU A 54 21.93 0.02 -36.37
CA LEU A 54 21.87 -1.45 -36.41
C LEU A 54 20.82 -1.93 -37.42
N ILE A 55 19.60 -1.40 -37.38
CA ILE A 55 18.50 -1.78 -38.28
C ILE A 55 18.85 -1.44 -39.73
N LEU A 56 19.31 -0.22 -39.99
CA LEU A 56 19.71 0.20 -41.34
C LEU A 56 20.94 -0.58 -41.84
N GLY A 57 21.85 -0.96 -40.95
CA GLY A 57 23.00 -1.80 -41.26
C GLY A 57 22.59 -3.21 -41.66
N ILE A 58 21.71 -3.87 -40.90
CA ILE A 58 21.17 -5.20 -41.24
C ILE A 58 20.39 -5.15 -42.55
N PHE A 59 19.55 -4.13 -42.73
CA PHE A 59 18.81 -3.91 -43.98
C PHE A 59 19.77 -3.67 -45.15
N GLY A 60 20.80 -2.83 -44.96
CA GLY A 60 21.84 -2.57 -45.93
C GLY A 60 22.64 -3.82 -46.32
N LEU A 61 22.90 -4.74 -45.38
CA LEU A 61 23.54 -6.03 -45.67
C LEU A 61 22.63 -6.94 -46.50
N PHE A 62 21.33 -6.96 -46.23
CA PHE A 62 20.36 -7.78 -46.98
C PHE A 62 20.14 -7.25 -48.41
N PHE A 63 20.19 -5.92 -48.58
CA PHE A 63 20.02 -5.23 -49.87
C PHE A 63 21.34 -4.78 -50.51
N ALA A 64 22.48 -5.26 -50.00
CA ALA A 64 23.83 -4.86 -50.45
C ALA A 64 24.06 -5.09 -51.95
N SER A 65 23.31 -6.01 -52.57
CA SER A 65 23.34 -6.26 -54.02
C SER A 65 22.82 -5.08 -54.85
N PHE A 66 22.07 -4.14 -54.26
CA PHE A 66 21.46 -2.99 -54.95
C PHE A 66 22.10 -1.64 -54.59
N ILE A 67 22.89 -1.52 -53.51
CA ILE A 67 23.44 -0.25 -53.03
C ILE A 67 24.94 -0.41 -52.73
N PRO A 68 25.84 0.16 -53.55
CA PRO A 68 27.28 0.08 -53.30
C PRO A 68 27.68 0.85 -52.03
N PHE A 69 28.43 0.18 -51.15
CA PHE A 69 28.94 0.72 -49.89
C PHE A 69 30.16 1.64 -50.14
N SER A 70 29.91 2.92 -50.44
CA SER A 70 30.93 3.97 -50.56
C SER A 70 31.06 4.75 -49.23
N SER A 71 32.18 5.44 -49.00
CA SER A 71 32.34 6.39 -47.88
C SER A 71 31.25 7.47 -47.88
N SER A 72 30.78 7.88 -49.05
CA SER A 72 29.65 8.79 -49.22
C SER A 72 28.29 8.16 -48.87
N SER A 73 28.17 6.83 -48.96
CA SER A 73 26.98 6.07 -48.53
C SER A 73 26.92 5.96 -47.00
N MET A 74 28.08 5.85 -46.33
CA MET A 74 28.17 5.79 -44.87
C MET A 74 27.71 7.09 -44.20
N SER A 75 28.17 8.25 -44.69
CA SER A 75 27.76 9.55 -44.12
C SER A 75 26.26 9.81 -44.30
N LYS A 76 25.68 9.40 -45.44
CA LYS A 76 24.23 9.44 -45.68
C LYS A 76 23.47 8.52 -44.72
N LEU A 77 23.97 7.31 -44.48
CA LEU A 77 23.36 6.37 -43.53
C LEU A 77 23.34 6.95 -42.11
N LEU A 78 24.46 7.49 -41.63
CA LEU A 78 24.54 8.11 -40.30
C LEU A 78 23.61 9.33 -40.17
N LEU A 79 23.50 10.15 -41.22
CA LEU A 79 22.59 11.29 -41.24
C LEU A 79 21.14 10.83 -41.17
N VAL A 80 20.74 9.86 -41.99
CA VAL A 80 19.39 9.28 -41.98
C VAL A 80 19.08 8.63 -40.63
N ALA A 81 20.01 7.87 -40.06
CA ALA A 81 19.86 7.28 -38.74
C ALA A 81 19.68 8.35 -37.64
N SER A 82 20.41 9.46 -37.72
CA SER A 82 20.29 10.58 -36.76
C SER A 82 18.93 11.27 -36.87
N LEU A 83 18.46 11.56 -38.09
CA LEU A 83 17.13 12.15 -38.32
C LEU A 83 16.02 11.21 -37.84
N LEU A 84 16.14 9.92 -38.13
CA LEU A 84 15.18 8.92 -37.67
C LEU A 84 15.18 8.81 -36.15
N ALA A 85 16.35 8.83 -35.50
CA ALA A 85 16.46 8.79 -34.04
C ALA A 85 15.80 10.01 -33.37
N ILE A 86 15.99 11.22 -33.93
CA ILE A 86 15.31 12.43 -33.45
C ILE A 86 13.80 12.33 -33.64
N LEU A 87 13.34 11.86 -34.81
CA LEU A 87 11.92 11.71 -35.12
C LEU A 87 11.25 10.70 -34.19
N VAL A 88 11.81 9.49 -34.06
CA VAL A 88 11.30 8.44 -33.18
C VAL A 88 11.37 8.88 -31.72
N GLY A 89 12.48 9.49 -31.30
CA GLY A 89 12.65 10.01 -29.94
C GLY A 89 11.64 11.11 -29.62
N PHE A 90 11.31 11.99 -30.56
CA PHE A 90 10.29 13.02 -30.41
C PHE A 90 8.88 12.43 -30.26
N PHE A 91 8.50 11.48 -31.12
CA PHE A 91 7.19 10.81 -30.99
C PHE A 91 7.07 10.04 -29.67
N HIS A 92 8.12 9.30 -29.29
CA HIS A 92 8.13 8.60 -28.01
C HIS A 92 8.11 9.57 -26.81
N PHE A 93 8.77 10.72 -26.89
CA PHE A 93 8.67 11.74 -25.85
C PHE A 93 7.23 12.23 -25.68
N LEU A 94 6.51 12.47 -26.77
CA LEU A 94 5.09 12.84 -26.71
C LEU A 94 4.23 11.72 -26.12
N GLU A 95 4.51 10.47 -26.49
CA GLU A 95 3.84 9.29 -25.94
C GLU A 95 4.11 9.16 -24.43
N ALA A 96 5.38 9.21 -24.01
CA ALA A 96 5.79 9.13 -22.61
C ALA A 96 5.16 10.24 -21.77
N ARG A 97 5.06 11.47 -22.30
CA ARG A 97 4.39 12.57 -21.61
C ARG A 97 2.88 12.34 -21.44
N ARG A 98 2.21 11.75 -22.42
CA ARG A 98 0.75 11.56 -22.41
C ARG A 98 0.30 10.29 -21.71
N LEU A 99 1.02 9.20 -21.90
CA LEU A 99 0.64 7.85 -21.45
C LEU A 99 1.48 7.36 -20.27
N GLY A 100 2.66 7.93 -20.05
CA GLY A 100 3.59 7.53 -19.01
C GLY A 100 3.00 7.51 -17.59
N PRO A 101 2.37 8.61 -17.11
CA PRO A 101 1.76 8.62 -15.78
C PRO A 101 0.68 7.54 -15.61
N ALA A 102 -0.18 7.35 -16.63
CA ALA A 102 -1.22 6.32 -16.61
C ALA A 102 -0.63 4.91 -16.59
N TYR A 103 0.50 4.70 -17.27
CA TYR A 103 1.23 3.44 -17.23
C TYR A 103 1.81 3.17 -15.84
N ILE A 104 2.45 4.15 -15.20
CA ILE A 104 2.98 4.02 -13.83
C ILE A 104 1.85 3.65 -12.85
N ILE A 105 0.71 4.36 -12.92
CA ILE A 105 -0.49 4.07 -12.11
C ILE A 105 -0.91 2.61 -12.29
N ARG A 106 -1.06 2.16 -13.54
CA ARG A 106 -1.49 0.80 -13.85
C ARG A 106 -0.48 -0.26 -13.42
N ARG A 107 0.81 0.01 -13.59
CA ARG A 107 1.90 -0.94 -13.29
C ARG A 107 2.09 -1.14 -11.79
N LEU A 108 1.84 -0.10 -10.99
CA LEU A 108 1.76 -0.18 -9.54
C LEU A 108 0.41 -0.69 -9.04
N GLU A 109 -0.53 -1.03 -9.94
CA GLU A 109 -1.89 -1.44 -9.63
C GLU A 109 -2.62 -0.43 -8.71
N ALA A 110 -2.27 0.86 -8.87
CA ALA A 110 -2.76 1.91 -8.00
C ALA A 110 -4.22 2.25 -8.33
N TYR A 111 -5.03 2.45 -7.29
CA TYR A 111 -6.48 2.65 -7.41
C TYR A 111 -6.95 3.81 -6.52
N PRO A 112 -8.12 4.42 -6.79
CA PRO A 112 -8.60 5.55 -6.00
C PRO A 112 -9.01 5.14 -4.57
N PRO A 113 -8.90 6.05 -3.59
CA PRO A 113 -9.24 5.76 -2.20
C PRO A 113 -10.71 5.38 -2.01
N ASP A 114 -10.93 4.27 -1.32
CA ASP A 114 -12.25 3.81 -0.89
C ASP A 114 -12.89 4.77 0.15
N PRO A 115 -14.02 5.43 -0.16
CA PRO A 115 -14.65 6.39 0.74
C PRO A 115 -15.39 5.74 1.91
N GLN A 116 -15.43 4.40 2.03
CA GLN A 116 -15.98 3.73 3.22
C GLN A 116 -14.90 3.35 4.24
N ASP A 117 -13.63 3.41 3.84
CA ASP A 117 -12.52 2.98 4.67
C ASP A 117 -11.93 4.13 5.49
N LEU A 118 -11.74 3.88 6.79
CA LEU A 118 -11.16 4.83 7.72
C LEU A 118 -9.71 5.20 7.37
N TYR A 119 -8.90 4.25 6.91
CA TYR A 119 -7.50 4.53 6.53
C TYR A 119 -7.42 5.43 5.29
N HIS A 120 -8.27 5.16 4.31
CA HIS A 120 -8.31 5.93 3.07
C HIS A 120 -8.92 7.32 3.30
N LYS A 121 -9.96 7.43 4.14
CA LYS A 121 -10.48 8.73 4.60
C LYS A 121 -9.40 9.54 5.31
N ARG A 122 -8.63 8.90 6.20
CA ARG A 122 -7.51 9.56 6.89
C ARG A 122 -6.50 10.08 5.88
N LEU A 123 -6.13 9.30 4.87
CA LEU A 123 -5.24 9.75 3.79
C LEU A 123 -5.79 10.99 3.08
N VAL A 124 -7.04 10.94 2.59
CA VAL A 124 -7.64 12.05 1.84
C VAL A 124 -7.68 13.33 2.67
N ASN A 125 -8.15 13.25 3.92
CA ASN A 125 -8.22 14.40 4.82
C ASN A 125 -6.82 14.96 5.11
N THR A 126 -5.86 14.08 5.42
CA THR A 126 -4.48 14.47 5.74
C THR A 126 -3.78 15.10 4.53
N LEU A 127 -4.03 14.57 3.33
CA LEU A 127 -3.50 15.12 2.09
C LEU A 127 -4.08 16.51 1.80
N GLU A 128 -5.38 16.68 1.99
CA GLU A 128 -6.04 17.98 1.80
C GLU A 128 -5.50 19.03 2.77
N GLU A 129 -5.36 18.69 4.05
CA GLU A 129 -4.75 19.57 5.06
C GLU A 129 -3.33 19.99 4.67
N MET A 130 -2.48 19.04 4.27
CA MET A 130 -1.09 19.34 3.90
C MET A 130 -0.98 20.07 2.57
N ALA A 131 -1.87 19.81 1.61
CA ALA A 131 -1.92 20.55 0.34
C ALA A 131 -2.30 22.02 0.57
N ILE A 132 -3.26 22.28 1.47
CA ILE A 132 -3.62 23.65 1.90
C ILE A 132 -2.42 24.32 2.57
N ALA A 133 -1.76 23.64 3.50
CA ALA A 133 -0.58 24.18 4.18
C ALA A 133 0.60 24.46 3.22
N ALA A 134 0.75 23.66 2.16
CA ALA A 134 1.75 23.84 1.12
C ALA A 134 1.37 24.90 0.06
N GLY A 135 0.13 25.42 0.07
CA GLY A 135 -0.35 26.36 -0.94
C GLY A 135 -0.51 25.73 -2.33
N LEU A 136 -0.75 24.43 -2.41
CA LEU A 136 -0.90 23.69 -3.66
C LEU A 136 -2.38 23.51 -4.05
N PRO A 137 -2.68 23.38 -5.35
CA PRO A 137 -4.02 22.99 -5.79
C PRO A 137 -4.37 21.58 -5.30
N ARG A 138 -5.64 21.20 -5.42
CA ARG A 138 -6.12 19.87 -5.01
C ARG A 138 -5.26 18.76 -5.63
N VAL A 139 -4.68 17.94 -4.76
CA VAL A 139 -3.84 16.79 -5.15
C VAL A 139 -4.68 15.51 -5.12
N LYS A 140 -4.63 14.72 -6.18
CA LYS A 140 -5.32 13.42 -6.25
C LYS A 140 -4.57 12.39 -5.39
N ALA A 141 -5.32 11.56 -4.68
CA ALA A 141 -4.77 10.45 -3.90
C ALA A 141 -4.98 9.12 -4.63
N TYR A 142 -3.98 8.27 -4.58
CA TYR A 142 -4.03 6.88 -5.07
C TYR A 142 -3.44 5.93 -4.04
N ILE A 143 -3.87 4.67 -4.11
CA ILE A 143 -3.48 3.64 -3.16
C ILE A 143 -2.82 2.50 -3.89
N ILE A 144 -1.64 2.09 -3.41
CA ILE A 144 -0.87 0.97 -3.95
C ILE A 144 -1.17 -0.26 -3.06
N PRO A 145 -1.71 -1.37 -3.61
CA PRO A 145 -2.13 -2.55 -2.84
C PRO A 145 -0.94 -3.42 -2.39
N THR A 146 0.04 -2.83 -1.71
CA THR A 146 1.27 -3.50 -1.24
C THR A 146 1.50 -3.30 0.26
N SER A 147 2.09 -4.31 0.90
CA SER A 147 2.46 -4.28 2.32
C SER A 147 3.70 -3.44 2.62
N ALA A 148 4.40 -2.95 1.59
CA ALA A 148 5.53 -2.06 1.81
C ALA A 148 5.11 -0.68 2.30
N ILE A 149 6.06 0.06 2.85
CA ILE A 149 5.87 1.38 3.41
C ILE A 149 6.47 2.40 2.44
N ASN A 150 5.71 2.77 1.42
CA ASN A 150 6.18 3.69 0.39
C ASN A 150 5.12 4.71 0.02
N SER A 151 5.60 5.86 -0.41
CA SER A 151 4.86 6.94 -1.03
C SER A 151 5.60 7.41 -2.26
N LEU A 152 4.87 8.02 -3.19
CA LEU A 152 5.46 8.74 -4.31
C LEU A 152 4.57 9.88 -4.79
N ALA A 153 5.19 10.97 -5.23
CA ALA A 153 4.54 12.05 -5.95
C ALA A 153 4.73 11.90 -7.48
N LEU A 154 3.66 12.12 -8.23
CA LEU A 154 3.66 12.14 -9.69
C LEU A 154 2.81 13.30 -10.24
N VAL A 155 2.98 13.57 -11.53
CA VAL A 155 2.15 14.53 -12.26
C VAL A 155 1.45 13.79 -13.40
N GLU A 156 0.12 13.87 -13.45
CA GLU A 156 -0.69 13.25 -14.49
C GLU A 156 -0.55 13.96 -15.84
N ALA A 157 -1.09 13.33 -16.90
CA ALA A 157 -1.02 13.86 -18.27
C ALA A 157 -1.72 15.22 -18.44
N ASP A 158 -2.71 15.53 -17.61
CA ASP A 158 -3.41 16.81 -17.53
C ASP A 158 -2.66 17.86 -16.69
N ASN A 159 -1.44 17.55 -16.25
CA ASN A 159 -0.63 18.30 -15.28
C ASN A 159 -1.28 18.39 -13.89
N SER A 160 -2.25 17.53 -13.55
CA SER A 160 -2.77 17.47 -12.19
C SER A 160 -1.77 16.76 -11.27
N PRO A 161 -1.51 17.30 -10.06
CA PRO A 161 -0.63 16.66 -9.09
C PRO A 161 -1.33 15.46 -8.45
N ALA A 162 -0.61 14.37 -8.28
CA ALA A 162 -1.10 13.18 -7.62
C ALA A 162 -0.06 12.58 -6.67
N ILE A 163 -0.51 12.02 -5.55
CA ILE A 163 0.32 11.29 -4.60
C ILE A 163 -0.25 9.88 -4.45
N MET A 164 0.62 8.88 -4.56
CA MET A 164 0.30 7.49 -4.26
C MET A 164 0.90 7.09 -2.92
N VAL A 165 0.13 6.33 -2.15
CA VAL A 165 0.56 5.80 -0.85
C VAL A 165 0.24 4.31 -0.80
N SER A 166 1.16 3.51 -0.27
CA SER A 166 0.91 2.07 -0.10
C SER A 166 0.01 1.75 1.10
N GLU A 167 -0.70 0.63 1.01
CA GLU A 167 -1.47 0.08 2.14
C GLU A 167 -0.59 -0.13 3.38
N GLY A 168 0.64 -0.60 3.20
CA GLY A 168 1.59 -0.79 4.30
C GLY A 168 1.94 0.50 5.02
N LEU A 169 2.07 1.62 4.29
CA LEU A 169 2.34 2.92 4.90
C LEU A 169 1.12 3.39 5.69
N LEU A 170 -0.09 3.31 5.11
CA LEU A 170 -1.32 3.69 5.80
C LEU A 170 -1.56 2.87 7.06
N ALA A 171 -1.29 1.56 6.98
CA ALA A 171 -1.42 0.68 8.13
C ALA A 171 -0.39 0.99 9.20
N ASP A 172 0.88 1.22 8.87
CA ASP A 172 1.95 1.33 9.87
C ASP A 172 2.07 2.73 10.50
N PHE A 173 1.80 3.79 9.74
CA PHE A 173 2.10 5.15 10.18
C PHE A 173 1.02 5.77 11.04
N THR A 174 1.46 6.52 12.04
CA THR A 174 0.59 7.41 12.81
C THR A 174 0.16 8.61 11.95
N ARG A 175 -0.87 9.34 12.38
CA ARG A 175 -1.40 10.47 11.60
C ARG A 175 -0.37 11.58 11.37
N ASP A 176 0.48 11.86 12.36
CA ASP A 176 1.57 12.84 12.26
C ASP A 176 2.73 12.34 11.37
N GLU A 177 3.07 11.04 11.40
CA GLU A 177 4.00 10.42 10.46
C GLU A 177 3.47 10.50 9.02
N LEU A 178 2.18 10.23 8.81
CA LEU A 178 1.52 10.39 7.52
C LEU A 178 1.54 11.85 7.04
N GLN A 179 1.21 12.82 7.91
CA GLN A 179 1.33 14.25 7.58
C GLN A 179 2.75 14.63 7.15
N ALA A 180 3.76 14.16 7.88
CA ALA A 180 5.16 14.45 7.58
C ALA A 180 5.61 13.88 6.23
N VAL A 181 5.21 12.66 5.90
CA VAL A 181 5.52 12.06 4.59
C VAL A 181 4.77 12.75 3.47
N LEU A 182 3.47 13.03 3.62
CA LEU A 182 2.73 13.78 2.61
C LEU A 182 3.32 15.17 2.39
N ALA A 183 3.76 15.86 3.45
CA ALA A 183 4.45 17.14 3.32
C ALA A 183 5.77 17.04 2.54
N HIS A 184 6.51 15.95 2.68
CA HIS A 184 7.71 15.66 1.89
C HIS A 184 7.37 15.41 0.41
N GLU A 185 6.38 14.60 0.10
CA GLU A 185 5.92 14.36 -1.28
C GLU A 185 5.37 15.65 -1.93
N LEU A 186 4.65 16.48 -1.17
CA LEU A 186 4.16 17.78 -1.63
C LEU A 186 5.30 18.76 -1.89
N ALA A 187 6.41 18.68 -1.13
CA ALA A 187 7.59 19.49 -1.41
C ALA A 187 8.20 19.15 -2.78
N HIS A 188 8.23 17.86 -3.17
CA HIS A 188 8.66 17.47 -4.52
C HIS A 188 7.74 17.99 -5.62
N LEU A 189 6.43 18.00 -5.38
CA LEU A 189 5.45 18.60 -6.30
C LEU A 189 5.67 20.12 -6.43
N ALA A 190 5.82 20.82 -5.30
CA ALA A 190 6.04 22.27 -5.27
C ALA A 190 7.34 22.67 -5.97
N ASN A 191 8.40 21.87 -5.84
CA ASN A 191 9.68 22.11 -6.49
C ASN A 191 9.71 21.70 -7.97
N GLY A 192 8.68 20.99 -8.46
CA GLY A 192 8.60 20.48 -9.84
C GLY A 192 9.45 19.23 -10.10
N ASP A 193 10.02 18.63 -9.05
CA ASP A 193 10.86 17.44 -9.15
C ASP A 193 10.06 16.23 -9.63
N SER A 194 8.82 16.09 -9.16
CA SER A 194 7.92 15.00 -9.52
C SER A 194 7.62 14.98 -11.02
N PHE A 195 7.53 16.13 -11.69
CA PHE A 195 7.32 16.19 -13.14
C PHE A 195 8.52 15.62 -13.90
N THR A 196 9.73 16.08 -13.57
CA THR A 196 10.95 15.60 -14.20
C THR A 196 11.13 14.11 -13.97
N LEU A 197 10.91 13.65 -12.73
CA LEU A 197 11.09 12.24 -12.37
C LEU A 197 10.06 11.34 -13.06
N THR A 198 8.78 11.74 -13.05
CA THR A 198 7.71 11.02 -13.76
C THR A 198 8.02 10.89 -15.25
N LEU A 199 8.48 11.97 -15.88
CA LEU A 199 8.83 11.97 -17.30
C LEU A 199 10.01 11.04 -17.60
N VAL A 200 11.07 11.06 -16.79
CA VAL A 200 12.24 10.18 -17.04
C VAL A 200 11.89 8.72 -16.77
N CYS A 201 11.13 8.40 -15.71
CA CYS A 201 10.60 7.05 -15.49
C CYS A 201 9.71 6.58 -16.66
N SER A 202 8.89 7.48 -17.21
CA SER A 202 8.04 7.20 -18.37
C SER A 202 8.85 6.97 -19.66
N LEU A 203 9.98 7.66 -19.82
CA LEU A 203 10.92 7.43 -20.92
C LEU A 203 11.66 6.09 -20.77
N ALA A 204 12.00 5.70 -19.54
CA ALA A 204 12.68 4.44 -19.23
C ALA A 204 11.79 3.21 -19.45
N ASP A 205 10.47 3.39 -19.39
CA ASP A 205 9.48 2.32 -19.49
C ASP A 205 9.57 1.48 -20.78
N ILE A 206 9.97 2.07 -21.90
CA ILE A 206 10.19 1.32 -23.16
C ILE A 206 11.29 0.27 -23.03
N PHE A 207 12.33 0.55 -22.24
CA PHE A 207 13.43 -0.38 -22.04
C PHE A 207 13.01 -1.54 -21.15
N GLU A 208 12.16 -1.28 -20.15
CA GLU A 208 11.57 -2.34 -19.33
C GLU A 208 10.63 -3.24 -20.17
N ARG A 209 9.80 -2.65 -21.05
CA ARG A 209 8.98 -3.44 -21.99
C ARG A 209 9.83 -4.30 -22.91
N LEU A 210 10.91 -3.76 -23.46
CA LEU A 210 11.85 -4.51 -24.30
C LEU A 210 12.52 -5.63 -23.51
N ARG A 211 12.89 -5.37 -22.26
CA ARG A 211 13.43 -6.38 -21.35
C ARG A 211 12.40 -7.49 -21.10
N GLU A 212 11.17 -7.19 -20.72
CA GLU A 212 10.10 -8.18 -20.49
C GLU A 212 9.81 -9.04 -21.74
N LEU A 213 9.87 -8.44 -22.93
CA LEU A 213 9.69 -9.16 -24.19
C LEU A 213 10.88 -10.08 -24.54
N SER A 214 12.08 -9.74 -24.09
CA SER A 214 13.31 -10.48 -24.36
C SER A 214 13.70 -11.44 -23.23
N GLU A 215 13.09 -11.33 -22.04
CA GLU A 215 13.24 -12.29 -20.96
C GLU A 215 12.74 -13.67 -21.43
N PRO A 216 13.57 -14.72 -21.37
CA PRO A 216 13.12 -16.06 -21.69
C PRO A 216 12.02 -16.44 -20.71
N ARG A 217 10.77 -16.57 -21.18
CA ARG A 217 9.68 -17.08 -20.36
C ARG A 217 10.10 -18.47 -19.84
N PRO A 218 10.10 -18.72 -18.52
CA PRO A 218 10.26 -20.08 -18.03
C PRO A 218 9.07 -20.86 -18.58
N SER A 219 9.33 -21.73 -19.57
CA SER A 219 8.32 -22.63 -20.10
C SER A 219 7.80 -23.46 -18.93
N SER A 220 6.50 -23.35 -18.66
CA SER A 220 5.77 -24.14 -17.68
C SER A 220 5.61 -25.61 -18.13
N GLN A 221 6.69 -26.25 -18.55
CA GLN A 221 6.78 -27.70 -18.67
C GLN A 221 7.58 -28.18 -17.47
N LEU A 222 6.95 -29.02 -16.67
CA LEU A 222 7.55 -29.74 -15.55
C LEU A 222 8.94 -30.26 -15.95
N PRO A 223 9.95 -30.23 -15.05
CA PRO A 223 11.15 -31.00 -15.27
C PRO A 223 10.76 -32.48 -15.16
N SER A 224 10.53 -33.12 -16.31
CA SER A 224 10.51 -34.57 -16.43
C SER A 224 11.93 -35.04 -16.14
N TRP A 225 12.10 -35.73 -15.02
CA TRP A 225 13.35 -36.36 -14.65
C TRP A 225 13.62 -37.49 -15.63
N GLY A 226 14.53 -37.26 -16.58
CA GLY A 226 15.02 -38.26 -17.51
C GLY A 226 15.23 -37.67 -18.90
N GLU A 227 16.36 -37.00 -19.11
CA GLU A 227 17.15 -37.05 -20.35
C GLU A 227 18.41 -36.16 -20.12
N ILE A 228 19.51 -36.78 -19.68
CA ILE A 228 20.83 -36.15 -19.71
C ILE A 228 21.31 -36.26 -21.16
N HIS A 229 20.85 -35.34 -22.01
CA HIS A 229 21.55 -34.89 -23.22
C HIS A 229 20.67 -33.86 -23.94
N ARG A 230 21.00 -32.58 -23.78
CA ARG A 230 20.66 -31.63 -24.84
C ARG A 230 21.76 -30.58 -24.96
N GLN A 231 22.37 -30.60 -26.13
CA GLN A 231 23.26 -29.58 -26.65
C GLN A 231 22.70 -28.20 -26.34
N THR A 232 23.57 -27.33 -25.87
CA THR A 232 23.42 -25.88 -25.87
C THR A 232 23.29 -25.40 -27.31
N GLU A 233 22.10 -25.56 -27.91
CA GLU A 233 21.68 -24.66 -28.98
C GLU A 233 21.59 -23.26 -28.37
N ILE A 234 22.57 -22.43 -28.71
CA ILE A 234 22.58 -21.00 -28.43
C ILE A 234 21.38 -20.41 -29.18
N GLN A 235 20.28 -20.28 -28.47
CA GLN A 235 19.05 -19.66 -28.96
C GLN A 235 19.39 -18.22 -29.38
N SER A 236 19.12 -17.90 -30.65
CA SER A 236 19.51 -16.69 -31.39
C SER A 236 18.95 -15.35 -30.87
N GLY A 237 18.45 -15.30 -29.63
CA GLY A 237 17.93 -14.10 -28.97
C GLY A 237 18.83 -13.50 -27.87
N GLN A 238 19.92 -14.16 -27.47
CA GLN A 238 20.76 -13.72 -26.35
C GLN A 238 21.43 -12.34 -26.46
N PRO A 239 21.93 -11.87 -27.64
CA PRO A 239 22.60 -10.57 -27.70
C PRO A 239 21.62 -9.40 -27.56
N LEU A 240 20.39 -9.54 -28.03
CA LEU A 240 19.37 -8.49 -27.95
C LEU A 240 18.87 -8.32 -26.50
N PHE A 241 18.70 -9.43 -25.79
CA PHE A 241 18.37 -9.43 -24.36
C PHE A 241 19.48 -8.78 -23.53
N LEU A 242 20.75 -9.14 -23.78
CA LEU A 242 21.89 -8.56 -23.07
C LEU A 242 22.00 -7.04 -23.33
N LEU A 243 21.78 -6.61 -24.57
CA LEU A 243 21.74 -5.18 -24.92
C LEU A 243 20.60 -4.45 -24.22
N ALA A 244 19.38 -5.00 -24.22
CA ALA A 244 18.23 -4.40 -23.54
C ALA A 244 18.46 -4.30 -22.01
N PHE A 245 19.01 -5.37 -21.40
CA PHE A 245 19.30 -5.43 -19.98
C PHE A 245 20.38 -4.41 -19.56
N THR A 246 21.47 -4.31 -20.33
CA THR A 246 22.55 -3.34 -20.08
C THR A 246 22.08 -1.90 -20.24
N LEU A 247 21.33 -1.60 -21.30
CA LEU A 247 20.74 -0.26 -21.50
C LEU A 247 19.79 0.12 -20.36
N THR A 248 18.91 -0.80 -19.96
CA THR A 248 18.00 -0.57 -18.82
C THR A 248 18.78 -0.29 -17.54
N SER A 249 19.81 -1.09 -17.25
CA SER A 249 20.65 -0.92 -16.06
C SER A 249 21.39 0.42 -16.04
N ILE A 250 21.91 0.88 -17.19
CA ILE A 250 22.57 2.19 -17.32
C ILE A 250 21.56 3.33 -17.11
N ILE A 251 20.37 3.23 -17.70
CA ILE A 251 19.31 4.22 -17.51
C ILE A 251 18.89 4.29 -16.05
N MET A 252 18.79 3.15 -15.37
CA MET A 252 18.49 3.09 -13.95
C MET A 252 19.60 3.72 -13.09
N ALA A 253 20.87 3.47 -13.43
CA ALA A 253 21.97 4.13 -12.77
C ALA A 253 21.89 5.66 -12.95
N LEU A 254 21.63 6.15 -14.17
CA LEU A 254 21.46 7.58 -14.45
C LEU A 254 20.23 8.18 -13.74
N LEU A 255 19.10 7.47 -13.72
CA LEU A 255 17.89 7.84 -12.97
C LEU A 255 18.17 8.00 -11.47
N SER A 256 18.92 7.05 -10.88
CA SER A 256 19.27 7.16 -9.46
C SER A 256 20.18 8.36 -9.16
N THR A 257 20.96 8.84 -10.13
CA THR A 257 21.74 10.08 -9.98
C THR A 257 20.91 11.36 -10.11
N LEU A 258 19.73 11.31 -10.75
CA LEU A 258 18.81 12.45 -10.82
C LEU A 258 18.16 12.77 -9.47
N ILE A 259 18.02 11.76 -8.61
CA ILE A 259 17.60 11.94 -7.21
C ILE A 259 18.85 12.35 -6.44
N SER A 260 19.16 13.64 -6.53
CA SER A 260 20.25 14.20 -5.76
C SER A 260 19.93 14.10 -4.26
N ARG A 261 20.95 13.72 -3.49
CA ARG A 261 20.90 13.72 -2.01
C ARG A 261 20.52 15.09 -1.45
N GLU A 262 20.84 16.15 -2.16
CA GLU A 262 20.50 17.50 -1.75
C GLU A 262 19.03 17.85 -2.00
N LYS A 263 18.38 17.27 -3.02
CA LYS A 263 16.93 17.44 -3.23
C LYS A 263 16.13 16.83 -2.11
N GLU A 264 16.51 15.63 -1.65
CA GLU A 264 15.90 14.98 -0.49
C GLU A 264 16.02 15.86 0.77
N LEU A 265 17.19 16.48 0.99
CA LEU A 265 17.39 17.39 2.13
C LEU A 265 16.57 18.68 2.01
N GLN A 266 16.40 19.21 0.80
CA GLN A 266 15.53 20.37 0.54
C GLN A 266 14.05 20.02 0.73
N ALA A 267 13.64 18.84 0.26
CA ALA A 267 12.29 18.32 0.47
C ALA A 267 12.03 18.07 1.96
N ASP A 268 12.98 17.50 2.72
CA ASP A 268 12.88 17.35 4.17
C ASP A 268 12.73 18.69 4.90
N ALA A 269 13.54 19.69 4.55
CA ALA A 269 13.44 21.02 5.14
C ALA A 269 12.07 21.66 4.86
N LYS A 270 11.58 21.55 3.61
CA LYS A 270 10.26 22.07 3.23
C LYS A 270 9.12 21.28 3.88
N ALA A 271 9.27 19.96 4.02
CA ALA A 271 8.32 19.13 4.73
C ALA A 271 8.16 19.59 6.18
N VAL A 272 9.27 19.86 6.86
CA VAL A 272 9.27 20.41 8.23
C VAL A 272 8.65 21.81 8.28
N GLU A 273 8.87 22.64 7.27
CA GLU A 273 8.20 23.95 7.16
C GLU A 273 6.66 23.81 7.04
N ILE A 274 6.19 22.82 6.29
CA ILE A 274 4.76 22.54 6.05
C ILE A 274 4.12 21.87 7.27
N CYS A 275 4.67 20.75 7.75
CA CYS A 275 4.07 19.91 8.79
C CYS A 275 4.45 20.33 10.22
N ARG A 276 5.47 21.18 10.39
CA ARG A 276 6.01 21.65 11.68
C ARG A 276 6.47 20.54 12.64
N SER A 277 6.74 19.34 12.12
CA SER A 277 7.12 18.18 12.93
C SER A 277 8.33 17.44 12.34
N PRO A 278 9.57 17.88 12.66
CA PRO A 278 10.78 17.16 12.26
C PRO A 278 10.89 15.78 12.92
N ARG A 279 10.34 15.63 14.14
CA ARG A 279 10.29 14.37 14.87
C ARG A 279 9.48 13.31 14.12
N ALA A 280 8.28 13.67 13.65
CA ALA A 280 7.43 12.74 12.91
C ALA A 280 8.06 12.31 11.58
N LEU A 281 8.69 13.24 10.86
CA LEU A 281 9.40 12.92 9.62
C LEU A 281 10.59 11.97 9.88
N ALA A 282 11.36 12.20 10.94
CA ALA A 282 12.47 11.33 11.31
C ALA A 282 11.99 9.90 11.63
N ARG A 283 10.89 9.76 12.40
CA ARG A 283 10.30 8.44 12.68
C ARG A 283 9.79 7.76 11.42
N ALA A 284 9.10 8.49 10.54
CA ALA A 284 8.58 7.95 9.29
C ALA A 284 9.69 7.44 8.37
N ILE A 285 10.75 8.23 8.15
CA ILE A 285 11.92 7.83 7.33
C ILE A 285 12.60 6.60 7.94
N TYR A 286 12.78 6.58 9.26
CA TYR A 286 13.38 5.44 9.95
C TYR A 286 12.56 4.16 9.77
N LYS A 287 11.23 4.22 9.97
CA LYS A 287 10.32 3.08 9.78
C LYS A 287 10.29 2.60 8.33
N ALA A 288 10.20 3.51 7.37
CA ALA A 288 10.21 3.16 5.95
C ALA A 288 11.51 2.42 5.57
N TYR A 289 12.66 2.87 6.08
CA TYR A 289 13.95 2.21 5.84
C TYR A 289 14.04 0.81 6.42
N THR A 290 13.67 0.64 7.70
CA THR A 290 13.77 -0.66 8.36
C THR A 290 12.81 -1.68 7.75
N LYS A 291 11.60 -1.27 7.37
CA LYS A 291 10.57 -2.18 6.88
C LYS A 291 10.62 -2.44 5.36
N ASN A 292 11.04 -1.48 4.54
CA ASN A 292 11.17 -1.69 3.08
C ASN A 292 12.41 -2.49 2.68
N SER A 293 13.49 -2.43 3.46
CA SER A 293 14.70 -3.22 3.20
C SER A 293 14.47 -4.74 3.17
N LEU A 294 13.27 -5.17 3.62
CA LEU A 294 12.87 -6.56 3.80
C LEU A 294 11.87 -7.05 2.73
N LEU A 295 11.43 -6.18 1.81
CA LEU A 295 10.40 -6.49 0.80
C LEU A 295 11.00 -6.46 -0.61
N GLY A 296 11.11 -7.64 -1.24
CA GLY A 296 11.86 -7.86 -2.49
C GLY A 296 11.10 -7.69 -3.80
N ASP A 297 9.84 -7.24 -3.79
CA ASP A 297 8.92 -7.39 -4.93
C ASP A 297 8.60 -6.09 -5.70
N PHE A 298 9.46 -5.06 -5.62
CA PHE A 298 9.25 -3.82 -6.38
C PHE A 298 9.99 -3.83 -7.72
N ASN A 299 9.33 -3.29 -8.77
CA ASN A 299 10.00 -3.03 -10.02
C ASN A 299 11.10 -1.96 -9.80
N PRO A 300 12.38 -2.26 -10.11
CA PRO A 300 13.47 -1.33 -9.88
C PRO A 300 13.29 -0.02 -10.65
N THR A 301 12.55 -0.01 -11.76
CA THR A 301 12.32 1.16 -12.63
C THR A 301 11.69 2.35 -11.92
N TYR A 302 10.82 2.09 -10.93
CA TYR A 302 10.13 3.12 -10.16
C TYR A 302 10.74 3.32 -8.76
N SER A 303 11.84 2.62 -8.44
CA SER A 303 12.53 2.76 -7.14
C SER A 303 12.91 4.21 -6.81
N ALA A 304 13.19 4.97 -7.87
CA ALA A 304 13.50 6.38 -7.87
C ALA A 304 12.34 7.25 -7.34
N LEU A 305 11.08 6.87 -7.59
CA LEU A 305 9.91 7.63 -7.17
C LEU A 305 9.58 7.44 -5.67
N PHE A 306 10.10 6.39 -5.04
CA PHE A 306 9.76 6.08 -3.66
C PHE A 306 10.60 6.88 -2.66
N ILE A 307 9.94 7.29 -1.56
CA ILE A 307 10.61 7.90 -0.40
C ILE A 307 11.82 7.11 0.11
N VAL A 308 11.75 5.76 0.05
CA VAL A 308 12.89 4.88 0.32
C VAL A 308 12.99 3.77 -0.73
N PRO A 309 14.14 3.62 -1.43
CA PRO A 309 14.30 2.59 -2.45
C PRO A 309 14.34 1.16 -1.86
N PRO A 310 13.77 0.17 -2.57
CA PRO A 310 13.51 -1.20 -2.06
C PRO A 310 14.76 -2.08 -1.85
N TYR A 311 15.90 -1.78 -2.49
CA TYR A 311 17.13 -2.61 -2.42
C TYR A 311 18.14 -2.19 -1.35
N SER A 312 17.74 -1.37 -0.37
CA SER A 312 18.66 -0.77 0.61
C SER A 312 19.27 -1.75 1.65
N GLY A 313 18.99 -3.06 1.58
CA GLY A 313 19.32 -4.03 2.64
C GLY A 313 20.15 -5.27 2.27
N LYS A 314 20.48 -5.52 0.98
CA LYS A 314 21.17 -6.76 0.57
C LYS A 314 22.68 -6.58 0.41
N GLU A 315 23.41 -6.39 1.50
CA GLU A 315 24.85 -6.72 1.56
C GLU A 315 25.25 -7.34 2.91
N VAL A 316 26.08 -8.38 2.81
CA VAL A 316 26.59 -9.34 3.80
C VAL A 316 26.59 -8.93 5.28
N ASP A 317 25.96 -9.80 6.07
CA ASP A 317 25.73 -9.72 7.51
C ASP A 317 27.02 -9.78 8.35
N ASN A 318 27.30 -8.69 9.06
CA ASN A 318 28.01 -8.69 10.34
C ASN A 318 27.41 -7.59 11.23
N PHE A 319 27.19 -7.88 12.52
CA PHE A 319 26.58 -6.94 13.47
C PHE A 319 27.32 -5.59 13.55
N LEU A 320 28.65 -5.63 13.39
CA LEU A 320 29.51 -4.45 13.36
C LEU A 320 29.49 -3.70 12.01
N THR A 321 29.16 -4.35 10.89
CA THR A 321 29.00 -3.67 9.60
C THR A 321 27.66 -2.93 9.50
N ARG A 322 26.61 -3.35 10.24
CA ARG A 322 25.30 -2.65 10.30
C ARG A 322 25.37 -1.27 10.97
N LEU A 323 26.22 -1.10 11.98
CA LEU A 323 26.36 0.19 12.69
C LEU A 323 27.17 1.22 11.89
N PHE A 324 28.08 0.77 11.01
CA PHE A 324 29.03 1.64 10.30
C PHE A 324 28.89 1.72 8.76
N ARG A 325 27.92 1.00 8.15
CA ARG A 325 27.52 1.18 6.74
C ARG A 325 26.05 1.60 6.60
N THR A 326 25.61 2.58 7.37
CA THR A 326 24.31 3.21 7.10
C THR A 326 24.43 4.02 5.82
N HIS A 327 23.46 3.87 4.90
CA HIS A 327 23.38 4.67 3.68
C HIS A 327 23.74 6.15 3.97
N PRO A 328 24.83 6.70 3.37
CA PRO A 328 25.25 8.09 3.60
C PRO A 328 24.14 9.14 3.44
N PRO A 329 23.13 8.99 2.54
CA PRO A 329 22.02 9.93 2.48
C PRO A 329 21.04 9.82 3.66
N LEU A 330 20.67 8.62 4.11
CA LEU A 330 19.63 8.45 5.14
C LEU A 330 20.11 8.89 6.52
N ILE A 331 21.29 8.45 6.95
CA ILE A 331 21.84 8.88 8.25
C ILE A 331 22.05 10.38 8.30
N ARG A 332 22.36 11.00 7.16
CA ARG A 332 22.49 12.46 7.04
C ARG A 332 21.14 13.15 7.20
N ARG A 333 20.08 12.66 6.55
CA ARG A 333 18.69 13.16 6.72
C ARG A 333 18.27 13.07 8.19
N LEU A 334 18.39 11.88 8.79
CA LEU A 334 18.05 11.67 10.20
C LEU A 334 18.86 12.58 11.13
N ARG A 335 20.17 12.71 10.92
CA ARG A 335 21.01 13.60 11.75
C ARG A 335 20.56 15.05 11.66
N ILE A 336 20.18 15.53 10.48
CA ILE A 336 19.71 16.91 10.30
C ILE A 336 18.36 17.10 10.97
N LEU A 337 17.41 16.19 10.77
CA LEU A 337 16.08 16.25 11.40
C LEU A 337 16.17 16.15 12.92
N CYS A 338 16.96 15.21 13.43
CA CYS A 338 17.23 15.08 14.86
C CYS A 338 17.96 16.31 15.40
N ALA A 339 18.84 16.98 14.65
CA ALA A 339 19.49 18.21 15.11
C ALA A 339 18.54 19.42 15.21
N MET A 340 17.37 19.38 14.55
CA MET A 340 16.33 20.42 14.70
C MET A 340 15.57 20.31 16.03
N ILE A 341 15.75 19.21 16.76
CA ILE A 341 15.09 18.91 18.03
C ILE A 341 16.14 18.39 19.04
N PRO A 342 15.87 18.41 20.36
CA PRO A 342 16.83 17.89 21.33
C PRO A 342 16.69 16.36 21.49
N ILE A 343 16.84 15.59 20.40
CA ILE A 343 16.77 14.11 20.44
C ILE A 343 17.98 13.46 19.76
N SER A 344 18.50 12.36 20.34
CA SER A 344 19.49 11.52 19.68
C SER A 344 18.83 10.52 18.72
N ILE A 345 19.62 9.89 17.84
CA ILE A 345 19.10 8.85 16.93
C ILE A 345 18.75 7.58 17.73
N GLU A 346 19.52 7.29 18.77
CA GLU A 346 19.27 6.18 19.69
C GLU A 346 17.93 6.36 20.42
N ASP A 347 17.66 7.56 20.95
CA ASP A 347 16.40 7.87 21.63
C ASP A 347 15.21 7.82 20.68
N LEU A 348 15.37 8.29 19.44
CA LEU A 348 14.34 8.18 18.39
C LEU A 348 13.96 6.71 18.13
N HIS A 349 14.95 5.83 18.06
CA HIS A 349 14.71 4.41 17.86
C HIS A 349 14.03 3.76 19.07
N LEU A 350 14.38 4.15 20.31
CA LEU A 350 13.69 3.71 21.51
C LEU A 350 12.22 4.16 21.52
N GLU A 351 11.96 5.41 21.15
CA GLU A 351 10.60 5.95 21.00
C GLU A 351 9.78 5.15 19.98
N ILE A 352 10.34 4.87 18.80
CA ILE A 352 9.65 4.06 17.77
C ILE A 352 9.30 2.68 18.31
N ARG A 353 10.24 2.02 19.00
CA ARG A 353 9.97 0.72 19.63
C ARG A 353 8.89 0.80 20.70
N GLU A 354 8.90 1.86 21.51
CA GLU A 354 7.88 2.07 22.52
C GLU A 354 6.50 2.26 21.88
N MET A 355 6.39 3.07 20.83
CA MET A 355 5.16 3.25 20.06
C MET A 355 4.68 1.93 19.46
N GLU A 356 5.57 1.13 18.88
CA GLU A 356 5.25 -0.19 18.33
C GLU A 356 4.76 -1.15 19.42
N ASN A 357 5.41 -1.17 20.59
CA ASN A 357 4.99 -1.97 21.73
C ASN A 357 3.63 -1.54 22.29
N GLN A 358 3.37 -0.23 22.39
CA GLN A 358 2.09 0.31 22.82
C GLN A 358 1.00 -0.08 21.82
N ARG A 359 1.28 0.00 20.52
CA ARG A 359 0.38 -0.43 19.46
C ARG A 359 0.09 -1.93 19.53
N GLU A 360 1.10 -2.76 19.79
CA GLU A 360 0.95 -4.21 19.95
C GLU A 360 0.03 -4.55 21.14
N LYS A 361 0.23 -3.87 22.28
CA LYS A 361 -0.60 -4.04 23.48
C LYS A 361 -2.05 -3.58 23.30
N ALA A 362 -2.29 -2.62 22.39
CA ALA A 362 -3.62 -2.09 22.12
C ALA A 362 -4.44 -2.94 21.14
N ARG A 363 -3.87 -4.02 20.58
CA ARG A 363 -4.57 -4.89 19.62
C ARG A 363 -5.71 -5.66 20.30
N LEU A 364 -6.78 -5.85 19.55
CA LEU A 364 -7.93 -6.63 19.99
C LEU A 364 -7.66 -8.13 19.81
N GLU A 365 -7.68 -8.90 20.90
CA GLU A 365 -7.46 -10.35 20.83
C GLU A 365 -8.68 -11.07 20.24
N ILE A 366 -8.45 -11.87 19.19
CA ILE A 366 -9.43 -12.75 18.58
C ILE A 366 -9.22 -14.18 19.08
N HIS A 367 -10.29 -14.74 19.63
CA HIS A 367 -10.36 -16.13 20.06
C HIS A 367 -10.99 -17.03 18.99
N SER A 368 -10.43 -18.23 18.84
CA SER A 368 -10.99 -19.31 18.03
C SER A 368 -12.39 -19.71 18.56
N PRO A 369 -13.34 -20.12 17.71
CA PRO A 369 -14.64 -20.61 18.16
C PRO A 369 -14.56 -21.69 19.25
N ALA A 370 -13.58 -22.60 19.15
CA ALA A 370 -13.38 -23.65 20.15
C ALA A 370 -13.06 -23.09 21.55
N GLU A 371 -12.32 -21.98 21.62
CA GLU A 371 -12.03 -21.31 22.88
C GLU A 371 -13.21 -20.49 23.37
N ARG A 372 -13.96 -19.83 22.48
CA ARG A 372 -15.17 -19.07 22.86
C ARG A 372 -16.23 -19.96 23.50
N HIS A 373 -16.37 -21.20 23.03
CA HIS A 373 -17.26 -22.18 23.65
C HIS A 373 -16.77 -22.63 25.03
N LYS A 374 -15.45 -22.78 25.23
CA LYS A 374 -14.87 -23.08 26.54
C LYS A 374 -15.03 -21.91 27.51
N ARG A 375 -14.71 -20.68 27.08
CA ARG A 375 -14.92 -19.47 27.90
C ARG A 375 -16.36 -19.23 28.25
N LYS A 376 -17.32 -19.41 27.32
CA LYS A 376 -18.75 -19.33 27.69
C LYS A 376 -19.16 -20.36 28.74
N ALA A 377 -18.53 -21.55 28.74
CA ALA A 377 -18.76 -22.56 29.76
C ALA A 377 -18.02 -22.25 31.09
N GLU A 378 -16.91 -21.51 31.04
CA GLU A 378 -16.14 -21.06 32.21
C GLU A 378 -16.74 -19.78 32.85
N ASP A 379 -17.21 -18.82 32.04
CA ASP A 379 -17.91 -17.59 32.44
C ASP A 379 -19.30 -17.89 33.05
N GLU A 380 -19.88 -19.06 32.78
CA GLU A 380 -21.09 -19.55 33.47
C GLU A 380 -20.82 -19.96 34.93
N HIS A 381 -19.55 -20.01 35.38
CA HIS A 381 -19.16 -20.30 36.77
C HIS A 381 -18.69 -19.08 37.58
N GLU A 382 -18.70 -17.88 37.00
CA GLU A 382 -18.45 -16.62 37.71
C GLU A 382 -19.80 -15.94 38.05
N PRO A 383 -20.04 -15.49 39.30
CA PRO A 383 -21.25 -14.76 39.60
C PRO A 383 -21.26 -13.47 38.75
N PRO A 384 -22.38 -13.13 38.10
CA PRO A 384 -22.39 -12.09 37.07
C PRO A 384 -22.07 -10.73 37.69
N LEU A 385 -20.87 -10.22 37.45
CA LEU A 385 -20.54 -8.82 37.63
C LEU A 385 -20.95 -8.06 36.36
N LEU A 386 -22.09 -7.37 36.48
CA LEU A 386 -22.80 -6.60 35.46
C LEU A 386 -23.56 -7.40 34.40
N SER A 387 -24.66 -8.02 34.84
CA SER A 387 -25.89 -8.01 34.04
C SER A 387 -26.87 -7.06 34.71
N SER A 388 -27.25 -5.98 34.01
CA SER A 388 -28.32 -5.00 34.26
C SER A 388 -27.86 -3.53 34.22
N LEU A 389 -27.48 -3.08 33.02
CA LEU A 389 -27.90 -1.75 32.56
C LEU A 389 -28.89 -1.91 31.40
N GLU A 390 -29.85 -2.82 31.55
CA GLU A 390 -31.18 -2.51 31.06
C GLU A 390 -31.68 -1.43 32.02
N LYS A 391 -31.49 -0.16 31.64
CA LYS A 391 -32.31 0.91 32.22
C LYS A 391 -33.74 0.44 32.04
N GLU A 392 -34.44 0.17 33.13
CA GLU A 392 -35.89 0.03 33.11
C GLU A 392 -36.42 1.32 32.45
N GLU A 393 -36.77 1.23 31.15
CA GLU A 393 -37.49 2.29 30.47
C GLU A 393 -38.84 2.36 31.15
N GLY A 394 -38.96 3.22 32.16
CA GLY A 394 -40.23 3.51 32.83
C GLY A 394 -41.30 3.78 31.78
N LYS A 395 -42.50 3.25 32.02
CA LYS A 395 -43.68 3.54 31.19
C LYS A 395 -43.98 5.03 31.28
N ASN A 396 -43.46 5.80 30.33
CA ASN A 396 -43.45 7.26 30.38
C ASN A 396 -44.29 7.91 29.27
N TRP A 397 -44.95 7.12 28.43
CA TRP A 397 -45.64 7.63 27.25
C TRP A 397 -47.15 7.41 27.31
N LEU A 398 -47.91 8.48 27.10
CA LEU A 398 -49.34 8.42 26.81
C LEU A 398 -49.57 8.76 25.35
N VAL A 399 -50.49 8.05 24.70
CA VAL A 399 -50.90 8.32 23.31
C VAL A 399 -52.39 8.61 23.26
N ARG A 400 -52.80 9.52 22.38
CA ARG A 400 -54.21 9.84 22.19
C ARG A 400 -54.83 8.91 21.16
N SER A 401 -55.78 8.08 21.58
CA SER A 401 -56.44 7.12 20.68
C SER A 401 -57.41 7.82 19.72
N PRO A 402 -57.84 7.15 18.63
CA PRO A 402 -58.81 7.70 17.67
C PRO A 402 -60.13 8.17 18.31
N GLN A 403 -60.47 7.65 19.49
CA GLN A 403 -61.65 8.04 20.30
C GLN A 403 -61.40 9.28 21.18
N LYS A 404 -60.29 10.00 20.98
CA LYS A 404 -59.85 11.20 21.72
C LYS A 404 -59.54 11.00 23.20
N LYS A 405 -59.43 9.76 23.69
CA LYS A 405 -59.00 9.43 25.06
C LYS A 405 -57.48 9.21 25.12
N TRP A 406 -56.87 9.52 26.26
CA TRP A 406 -55.46 9.24 26.51
C TRP A 406 -55.29 7.81 27.01
N GLU A 407 -54.44 7.03 26.34
CA GLU A 407 -54.14 5.63 26.65
C GLU A 407 -52.67 5.48 27.03
N GLY A 408 -52.40 4.64 28.03
CA GLY A 408 -51.07 4.35 28.58
C GLY A 408 -51.08 4.32 30.12
N PRO A 409 -49.90 4.31 30.77
CA PRO A 409 -48.59 4.60 30.19
C PRO A 409 -47.93 3.41 29.48
N TYR A 410 -47.22 3.68 28.39
CA TYR A 410 -46.49 2.73 27.56
C TYR A 410 -44.97 2.96 27.64
N THR A 411 -44.19 1.91 27.40
CA THR A 411 -42.76 2.05 27.04
C THR A 411 -42.63 2.57 25.61
N LEU A 412 -41.44 3.06 25.25
CA LEU A 412 -41.23 3.60 23.90
C LEU A 412 -41.34 2.50 22.82
N ASP A 413 -40.96 1.25 23.16
CA ASP A 413 -41.19 0.10 22.28
C ASP A 413 -42.65 -0.34 22.18
N GLU A 414 -43.40 -0.33 23.29
CA GLU A 414 -44.83 -0.64 23.28
C GLU A 414 -45.61 0.38 22.43
N LEU A 415 -45.29 1.66 22.57
CA LEU A 415 -45.93 2.75 21.83
C LEU A 415 -45.76 2.61 20.31
N LEU A 416 -44.57 2.24 19.84
CA LEU A 416 -44.29 2.04 18.41
C LEU A 416 -44.93 0.77 17.83
N ARG A 417 -45.33 -0.19 18.69
CA ARG A 417 -45.98 -1.45 18.30
C ARG A 417 -47.51 -1.37 18.31
N LEU A 418 -48.10 -0.26 18.78
CA LEU A 418 -49.55 -0.10 18.78
C LEU A 418 -50.09 -0.17 17.34
N PRO A 419 -51.18 -0.92 17.08
CA PRO A 419 -51.68 -1.15 15.72
C PRO A 419 -52.20 0.14 15.06
N PHE A 420 -52.55 1.15 15.86
CA PHE A 420 -53.00 2.46 15.38
C PHE A 420 -51.91 3.54 15.44
N PHE A 421 -50.66 3.19 15.78
CA PHE A 421 -49.58 4.16 15.90
C PHE A 421 -49.29 4.87 14.56
N SER A 422 -49.23 6.20 14.59
CA SER A 422 -48.72 6.99 13.47
C SER A 422 -47.84 8.15 13.98
N PRO A 423 -46.82 8.59 13.21
CA PRO A 423 -45.96 9.71 13.59
C PRO A 423 -46.71 11.02 13.84
N ARG A 424 -47.96 11.13 13.35
CA ARG A 424 -48.83 12.30 13.49
C ARG A 424 -49.76 12.23 14.70
N LEU A 425 -49.73 11.14 15.48
CA LEU A 425 -50.52 11.04 16.71
C LEU A 425 -50.00 12.02 17.76
N TRP A 426 -50.93 12.49 18.59
CA TRP A 426 -50.58 13.25 19.80
C TRP A 426 -50.05 12.29 20.87
N THR A 427 -48.86 12.58 21.37
CA THR A 427 -48.18 11.83 22.42
C THR A 427 -47.76 12.77 23.55
N LYS A 428 -47.84 12.28 24.79
CA LYS A 428 -47.43 13.01 25.98
C LYS A 428 -46.35 12.25 26.70
N ASN A 429 -45.21 12.90 26.93
CA ASN A 429 -44.13 12.36 27.74
C ASN A 429 -44.35 12.77 29.20
N LEU A 430 -44.47 11.79 30.11
CA LEU A 430 -44.73 12.00 31.54
C LEU A 430 -43.53 12.60 32.29
N GLN A 431 -42.30 12.40 31.82
CA GLN A 431 -41.09 12.97 32.43
C GLN A 431 -40.92 14.44 32.04
N GLU A 432 -41.11 14.77 30.77
CA GLU A 432 -40.90 16.14 30.25
C GLU A 432 -42.16 17.02 30.39
N LYS A 433 -43.33 16.44 30.68
CA LYS A 433 -44.66 17.09 30.73
C LYS A 433 -45.03 17.85 29.44
N VAL A 434 -44.42 17.50 28.31
CA VAL A 434 -44.69 18.10 27.00
C VAL A 434 -45.71 17.26 26.23
N GLU A 435 -46.68 17.94 25.61
CA GLU A 435 -47.67 17.36 24.70
C GLU A 435 -47.36 17.84 23.27
N ALA A 436 -47.01 16.90 22.39
CA ALA A 436 -46.57 17.18 21.03
C ALA A 436 -46.91 16.01 20.11
N ARG A 437 -46.71 16.16 18.80
CA ARG A 437 -46.87 15.02 17.88
C ARG A 437 -45.73 14.03 18.07
N ALA A 438 -45.99 12.75 17.84
CA ALA A 438 -45.00 11.68 17.99
C ALA A 438 -43.72 11.95 17.17
N GLU A 439 -43.85 12.57 15.99
CA GLU A 439 -42.72 12.98 15.12
C GLU A 439 -41.85 14.11 15.67
N GLU A 440 -42.38 14.93 16.57
CA GLU A 440 -41.67 16.07 17.16
C GLU A 440 -40.74 15.63 18.31
N PHE A 441 -40.96 14.44 18.87
CA PHE A 441 -40.07 13.87 19.88
C PHE A 441 -38.84 13.22 19.21
N PRO A 442 -37.61 13.68 19.50
CA PRO A 442 -36.39 13.13 18.90
C PRO A 442 -36.20 11.63 19.16
N GLN A 443 -36.63 11.17 20.34
CA GLN A 443 -36.52 9.78 20.79
C GLN A 443 -37.39 8.83 19.93
N ILE A 444 -38.62 9.25 19.61
CA ILE A 444 -39.55 8.50 18.75
C ILE A 444 -39.06 8.55 17.29
N LYS A 445 -38.68 9.73 16.80
CA LYS A 445 -38.20 9.94 15.42
C LYS A 445 -36.99 9.07 15.09
N THR A 446 -36.02 8.98 16.01
CA THR A 446 -34.79 8.20 15.82
C THR A 446 -35.09 6.70 15.73
N LYS A 447 -35.92 6.18 16.65
CA LYS A 447 -36.27 4.76 16.66
C LYS A 447 -37.19 4.37 15.51
N TRP A 448 -38.10 5.26 15.09
CA TRP A 448 -38.94 5.08 13.90
C TRP A 448 -38.12 5.03 12.61
N SER A 449 -37.12 5.91 12.45
CA SER A 449 -36.21 5.90 11.29
C SER A 449 -35.42 4.59 11.20
N LEU A 450 -34.94 4.06 12.33
CA LEU A 450 -34.24 2.77 12.40
C LEU A 450 -35.16 1.60 12.00
N LEU A 451 -36.44 1.65 12.37
CA LEU A 451 -37.44 0.65 11.97
C LEU A 451 -37.79 0.73 10.48
N GLN A 452 -37.80 1.94 9.88
CA GLN A 452 -38.06 2.12 8.45
C GLN A 452 -36.86 1.72 7.58
N GLN A 453 -35.63 1.94 8.03
CA GLN A 453 -34.43 1.50 7.29
C GLN A 453 -34.35 -0.02 7.14
N LYS A 454 -34.94 -0.79 8.06
CA LYS A 454 -35.08 -2.26 7.94
C LYS A 454 -36.13 -2.71 6.90
N LYS A 455 -36.93 -1.82 6.32
CA LYS A 455 -38.08 -2.15 5.45
C LYS A 455 -37.89 -1.88 3.96
N HIS A 456 -36.70 -1.49 3.49
CA HIS A 456 -36.42 -1.42 2.05
C HIS A 456 -35.74 -2.72 1.56
N PRO A 457 -36.43 -3.60 0.81
CA PRO A 457 -35.83 -4.81 0.29
C PRO A 457 -35.33 -4.54 -1.13
N SER A 458 -34.02 -4.40 -1.30
CA SER A 458 -33.38 -4.72 -2.58
C SER A 458 -33.34 -6.25 -2.69
N ILE A 459 -33.88 -6.81 -3.78
CA ILE A 459 -33.82 -8.24 -4.09
C ILE A 459 -32.37 -8.63 -4.37
N ILE A 460 -31.65 -8.95 -3.30
CA ILE A 460 -30.47 -9.80 -3.29
C ILE A 460 -30.79 -10.77 -2.15
N SER A 461 -31.04 -12.03 -2.46
CA SER A 461 -31.16 -13.06 -1.43
C SER A 461 -29.93 -12.98 -0.53
N ASP A 462 -30.13 -12.76 0.78
CA ASP A 462 -29.03 -12.68 1.73
C ASP A 462 -28.09 -13.89 1.55
N PRO A 463 -26.77 -13.67 1.39
CA PRO A 463 -25.86 -14.73 1.02
C PRO A 463 -25.86 -15.82 2.08
N GLN A 464 -26.01 -17.08 1.66
CA GLN A 464 -26.03 -18.24 2.54
C GLN A 464 -24.65 -18.90 2.63
N CYS A 465 -24.30 -19.40 3.81
CA CYS A 465 -23.06 -20.14 4.01
C CYS A 465 -23.02 -21.38 3.10
N PRO A 466 -21.92 -21.63 2.36
CA PRO A 466 -21.81 -22.75 1.44
C PRO A 466 -21.68 -24.11 2.15
N ARG A 467 -21.33 -24.11 3.44
CA ARG A 467 -21.23 -25.33 4.27
C ARG A 467 -22.48 -25.59 5.10
N CYS A 468 -23.02 -24.55 5.72
CA CYS A 468 -24.10 -24.68 6.69
C CYS A 468 -25.48 -24.30 6.16
N HIS A 469 -25.57 -23.66 4.99
CA HIS A 469 -26.79 -23.10 4.41
C HIS A 469 -27.55 -22.11 5.31
N VAL A 470 -26.86 -21.52 6.29
CA VAL A 470 -27.39 -20.46 7.16
C VAL A 470 -27.05 -19.10 6.57
N PHE A 471 -27.93 -18.11 6.73
CA PHE A 471 -27.66 -16.73 6.33
C PHE A 471 -26.40 -16.17 6.97
N LEU A 472 -25.54 -15.56 6.17
CA LEU A 472 -24.35 -14.88 6.65
C LEU A 472 -24.72 -13.54 7.29
N GLN A 473 -24.00 -13.17 8.34
CA GLN A 473 -24.15 -11.89 9.02
C GLN A 473 -23.03 -10.95 8.60
N SER A 474 -23.35 -9.67 8.38
CA SER A 474 -22.34 -8.65 8.15
C SER A 474 -21.55 -8.39 9.43
N SER A 475 -20.23 -8.40 9.33
CA SER A 475 -19.31 -8.08 10.42
C SER A 475 -18.10 -7.30 9.90
N PHE A 476 -17.24 -6.86 10.81
CA PHE A 476 -16.00 -6.17 10.49
C PHE A 476 -14.80 -6.96 10.97
N TYR A 477 -13.72 -6.92 10.21
CA TYR A 477 -12.42 -7.47 10.58
C TYR A 477 -11.35 -6.52 10.04
N GLU A 478 -10.41 -6.09 10.89
CA GLU A 478 -9.40 -5.06 10.54
C GLU A 478 -10.04 -3.77 9.93
N GLY A 479 -11.20 -3.39 10.46
CA GLY A 479 -11.98 -2.25 10.01
C GLY A 479 -12.66 -2.40 8.64
N LEU A 480 -12.62 -3.58 8.00
CA LEU A 480 -13.23 -3.83 6.70
C LEU A 480 -14.49 -4.70 6.78
N PRO A 481 -15.51 -4.42 5.96
CA PRO A 481 -16.75 -5.18 5.96
C PRO A 481 -16.53 -6.56 5.32
N LEU A 482 -17.00 -7.59 6.00
CA LEU A 482 -17.07 -8.96 5.49
C LEU A 482 -18.34 -9.66 5.98
N HIS A 483 -18.57 -10.88 5.51
CA HIS A 483 -19.70 -11.68 5.99
C HIS A 483 -19.20 -12.92 6.74
N VAL A 484 -19.74 -13.18 7.93
CA VAL A 484 -19.40 -14.33 8.77
C VAL A 484 -20.61 -15.25 8.91
N CYS A 485 -20.37 -16.55 8.84
CA CYS A 485 -21.38 -17.54 9.20
C CYS A 485 -21.51 -17.65 10.73
N PRO A 486 -22.70 -17.44 11.32
CA PRO A 486 -22.86 -17.56 12.78
C PRO A 486 -22.68 -19.00 13.29
N ARG A 487 -22.74 -20.02 12.41
CA ARG A 487 -22.65 -21.44 12.78
C ARG A 487 -21.22 -21.99 12.66
N CYS A 488 -20.60 -21.89 11.48
CA CYS A 488 -19.23 -22.39 11.28
C CYS A 488 -18.14 -21.33 11.43
N GLN A 489 -18.49 -20.05 11.56
CA GLN A 489 -17.56 -18.92 11.58
C GLN A 489 -16.65 -18.78 10.34
N GLY A 490 -17.00 -19.46 9.24
CA GLY A 490 -16.39 -19.18 7.94
C GLY A 490 -16.69 -17.76 7.47
N LYS A 491 -15.74 -17.16 6.76
CA LYS A 491 -15.75 -15.76 6.34
C LYS A 491 -15.78 -15.66 4.82
N LEU A 492 -16.72 -14.85 4.31
CA LEU A 492 -16.76 -14.46 2.91
C LEU A 492 -16.19 -13.05 2.77
N VAL A 493 -15.08 -12.94 2.05
CA VAL A 493 -14.29 -11.72 1.89
C VAL A 493 -14.25 -11.33 0.40
N ASP A 494 -14.27 -10.03 0.12
CA ASP A 494 -13.99 -9.54 -1.23
C ASP A 494 -12.48 -9.62 -1.52
N SER A 495 -12.07 -10.17 -2.66
CA SER A 495 -10.65 -10.23 -3.02
C SER A 495 -9.98 -8.85 -3.04
N ALA A 496 -10.71 -7.77 -3.33
CA ALA A 496 -10.21 -6.40 -3.29
C ALA A 496 -9.79 -5.95 -1.87
N TYR A 497 -10.35 -6.56 -0.82
CA TYR A 497 -10.05 -6.23 0.57
C TYR A 497 -8.94 -7.08 1.17
N VAL A 498 -8.58 -8.21 0.54
CA VAL A 498 -7.63 -9.16 1.10
C VAL A 498 -6.27 -8.54 1.38
N ASN A 499 -5.69 -7.80 0.43
CA ASN A 499 -4.39 -7.17 0.65
C ASN A 499 -4.44 -6.17 1.82
N ARG A 500 -5.54 -5.42 1.95
CA ARG A 500 -5.75 -4.48 3.07
C ARG A 500 -5.86 -5.23 4.40
N LEU A 501 -6.62 -6.32 4.43
CA LEU A 501 -6.79 -7.17 5.62
C LEU A 501 -5.47 -7.74 6.12
N LEU A 502 -4.62 -8.23 5.22
CA LEU A 502 -3.36 -8.89 5.57
C LEU A 502 -2.26 -7.92 5.99
N VAL A 503 -2.43 -6.63 5.71
CA VAL A 503 -1.46 -5.57 6.02
C VAL A 503 -1.78 -4.85 7.32
N ARG A 504 -3.07 -4.77 7.69
CA ARG A 504 -3.50 -4.17 8.94
C ARG A 504 -3.20 -5.07 10.13
N ARG A 505 -3.11 -4.43 11.28
CA ARG A 505 -2.64 -5.02 12.54
C ARG A 505 -3.40 -4.42 13.73
N GLU A 506 -4.72 -4.41 13.64
CA GLU A 506 -5.63 -3.98 14.69
C GLU A 506 -5.98 -5.14 15.63
N VAL A 507 -5.89 -6.39 15.14
CA VAL A 507 -6.21 -7.59 15.90
C VAL A 507 -4.96 -8.39 16.25
N THR A 508 -5.03 -9.11 17.37
CA THR A 508 -4.03 -10.11 17.78
C THR A 508 -4.70 -11.46 17.95
N PHE A 509 -3.93 -12.53 18.02
CA PHE A 509 -4.43 -13.91 17.93
C PHE A 509 -4.24 -14.64 19.25
N SER A 510 -5.23 -15.43 19.63
CA SER A 510 -5.14 -16.27 20.81
C SER A 510 -4.09 -17.40 20.65
N PRO A 511 -3.58 -17.96 21.76
CA PRO A 511 -2.62 -19.04 21.73
C PRO A 511 -3.07 -20.26 20.90
N ALA A 512 -4.36 -20.60 20.86
CA ALA A 512 -4.83 -21.72 20.05
C ALA A 512 -4.75 -21.44 18.54
N ILE A 513 -5.02 -20.21 18.09
CA ILE A 513 -4.89 -19.84 16.68
C ILE A 513 -3.41 -19.91 16.28
N ILE A 514 -2.53 -19.41 17.15
CA ILE A 514 -1.08 -19.43 16.95
C ILE A 514 -0.56 -20.88 16.81
N ASP A 515 -0.97 -21.78 17.70
CA ASP A 515 -0.58 -23.20 17.66
C ASP A 515 -1.10 -23.89 16.39
N LYS A 516 -2.36 -23.63 15.98
CA LYS A 516 -2.90 -24.12 14.70
C LYS A 516 -2.06 -23.64 13.51
N ALA A 517 -1.69 -22.36 13.49
CA ALA A 517 -0.91 -21.78 12.40
C ALA A 517 0.50 -22.40 12.32
N GLN A 518 1.15 -22.62 13.46
CA GLN A 518 2.47 -23.27 13.53
C GLN A 518 2.41 -24.71 13.00
N LYS A 519 1.41 -25.49 13.42
CA LYS A 519 1.21 -26.86 12.92
C LYS A 519 1.01 -26.92 11.41
N ILE A 520 0.17 -26.04 10.85
CA ILE A 520 -0.06 -25.95 9.40
C ILE A 520 1.23 -25.60 8.66
N LYS A 521 2.02 -24.66 9.20
CA LYS A 521 3.31 -24.28 8.62
C LYS A 521 4.29 -25.45 8.63
N GLU A 522 4.41 -26.19 9.73
CA GLU A 522 5.28 -27.36 9.85
C GLU A 522 4.87 -28.49 8.89
N GLU A 523 3.57 -28.80 8.83
CA GLU A 523 3.03 -29.81 7.90
C GLU A 523 3.29 -29.43 6.44
N PHE A 524 3.09 -28.17 6.08
CA PHE A 524 3.39 -27.67 4.75
C PHE A 524 4.89 -27.77 4.41
N MET A 525 5.77 -27.36 5.33
CA MET A 525 7.22 -27.43 5.13
C MET A 525 7.71 -28.88 5.02
N ALA A 526 7.08 -29.81 5.73
CA ALA A 526 7.39 -31.23 5.63
C ALA A 526 6.96 -31.82 4.27
N HIS A 527 5.79 -31.44 3.74
CA HIS A 527 5.23 -32.04 2.52
C HIS A 527 4.58 -31.04 1.51
N PRO A 528 5.35 -30.15 0.87
CA PRO A 528 4.79 -29.06 0.06
C PRO A 528 3.87 -29.51 -1.08
N PHE A 529 4.26 -30.56 -1.81
CA PHE A 529 3.50 -31.08 -2.96
C PHE A 529 2.22 -31.80 -2.52
N ARG A 530 2.27 -32.54 -1.40
CA ARG A 530 1.13 -33.29 -0.88
C ARG A 530 0.05 -32.35 -0.38
N SER A 531 0.42 -31.35 0.42
CA SER A 531 -0.51 -30.34 0.94
C SER A 531 -1.22 -29.60 -0.19
N ARG A 532 -0.48 -29.24 -1.25
CA ARG A 532 -1.08 -28.59 -2.44
C ARG A 532 -2.07 -29.49 -3.18
N LYS A 533 -1.73 -30.78 -3.37
CA LYS A 533 -2.61 -31.74 -4.06
C LYS A 533 -3.88 -32.02 -3.25
N LEU A 534 -3.77 -32.07 -1.92
CA LEU A 534 -4.92 -32.22 -1.02
C LEU A 534 -5.90 -31.04 -1.15
N ILE A 535 -5.38 -29.81 -1.21
CA ILE A 535 -6.22 -28.61 -1.40
C ILE A 535 -6.92 -28.65 -2.75
N GLN A 536 -6.22 -28.97 -3.84
CA GLN A 536 -6.81 -29.02 -5.18
C GLN A 536 -7.89 -30.10 -5.33
N ASN A 537 -7.81 -31.16 -4.52
CA ASN A 537 -8.77 -32.27 -4.53
C ASN A 537 -9.92 -32.08 -3.52
N SER A 538 -9.96 -30.96 -2.80
CA SER A 538 -11.03 -30.69 -1.84
C SER A 538 -12.38 -30.49 -2.56
N PRO A 539 -13.51 -30.86 -1.92
CA PRO A 539 -14.81 -30.76 -2.54
C PRO A 539 -15.15 -29.29 -2.80
N PRO A 540 -15.56 -28.95 -4.03
CA PRO A 540 -15.77 -27.56 -4.41
C PRO A 540 -17.03 -26.98 -3.77
N LEU A 541 -16.93 -25.76 -3.26
CA LEU A 541 -18.05 -25.03 -2.67
C LEU A 541 -18.80 -24.19 -3.73
N ASN A 542 -20.07 -23.86 -3.49
CA ASN A 542 -20.79 -22.91 -4.34
C ASN A 542 -20.70 -21.50 -3.76
N CYS A 543 -20.51 -20.49 -4.61
CA CYS A 543 -20.40 -19.11 -4.18
C CYS A 543 -21.72 -18.62 -3.56
N PRO A 544 -21.72 -18.10 -2.32
CA PRO A 544 -22.92 -17.56 -1.68
C PRO A 544 -23.60 -16.41 -2.43
N THR A 545 -22.85 -15.71 -3.29
CA THR A 545 -23.32 -14.51 -3.99
C THR A 545 -23.88 -14.81 -5.38
N CYS A 546 -23.28 -15.75 -6.13
CA CYS A 546 -23.69 -16.05 -7.51
C CYS A 546 -24.06 -17.51 -7.79
N GLY A 547 -23.93 -18.39 -6.80
CA GLY A 547 -24.21 -19.83 -6.94
C GLY A 547 -23.18 -20.62 -7.76
N ARG A 548 -22.19 -19.96 -8.38
CA ARG A 548 -21.17 -20.62 -9.20
C ARG A 548 -20.15 -21.36 -8.33
N GLN A 549 -19.70 -22.51 -8.82
CA GLN A 549 -18.66 -23.31 -8.17
C GLN A 549 -17.37 -22.50 -7.95
N MET A 550 -16.88 -22.53 -6.72
CA MET A 550 -15.64 -21.94 -6.25
C MET A 550 -14.50 -22.92 -6.50
N LEU A 551 -13.32 -22.38 -6.78
CA LEU A 551 -12.12 -23.16 -7.04
C LEU A 551 -11.26 -23.21 -5.79
N PRO A 552 -11.08 -24.39 -5.17
CA PRO A 552 -10.18 -24.54 -4.04
C PRO A 552 -8.74 -24.45 -4.52
N ARG A 553 -8.00 -23.48 -3.99
CA ARG A 553 -6.59 -23.25 -4.32
C ARG A 553 -5.84 -22.75 -3.09
N PRO A 554 -4.53 -23.00 -2.98
CA PRO A 554 -3.75 -22.32 -1.95
C PRO A 554 -3.82 -20.80 -2.15
N PHE A 555 -3.81 -20.06 -1.05
CA PHE A 555 -3.87 -18.60 -1.09
C PHE A 555 -2.75 -18.00 -1.96
N THR A 556 -1.51 -18.41 -1.70
CA THR A 556 -0.33 -18.18 -2.55
C THR A 556 0.56 -19.43 -2.59
N TYR A 557 1.62 -19.39 -3.41
CA TYR A 557 2.62 -20.46 -3.43
C TYR A 557 3.39 -20.62 -2.11
N TYR A 558 3.55 -19.53 -1.37
CA TYR A 558 4.25 -19.51 -0.08
C TYR A 558 3.32 -19.81 1.10
N TYR A 559 2.06 -19.37 1.01
CA TYR A 559 1.04 -19.60 2.03
C TYR A 559 0.00 -20.60 1.52
N VAL A 560 0.26 -21.88 1.81
CA VAL A 560 -0.58 -23.01 1.37
C VAL A 560 -1.74 -23.23 2.34
N ILE A 561 -2.49 -22.15 2.56
CA ILE A 561 -3.77 -22.18 3.25
C ILE A 561 -4.84 -22.42 2.18
N PRO A 562 -5.71 -23.43 2.34
CA PRO A 562 -6.82 -23.64 1.41
C PRO A 562 -7.71 -22.42 1.41
N VAL A 563 -8.02 -21.89 0.24
CA VAL A 563 -9.05 -20.87 0.08
C VAL A 563 -9.89 -21.21 -1.14
N ASP A 564 -11.18 -20.97 -1.04
CA ASP A 564 -12.10 -21.13 -2.15
C ASP A 564 -12.27 -19.77 -2.84
N LYS A 565 -11.91 -19.68 -4.12
CA LYS A 565 -12.02 -18.43 -4.89
C LYS A 565 -13.12 -18.52 -5.94
N CYS A 566 -14.03 -17.55 -5.95
CA CYS A 566 -15.01 -17.39 -7.02
C CYS A 566 -14.45 -16.47 -8.12
N LEU A 567 -14.25 -16.99 -9.33
CA LEU A 567 -13.71 -16.20 -10.45
C LEU A 567 -14.71 -15.20 -11.05
N LEU A 568 -16.01 -15.37 -10.80
CA LEU A 568 -17.05 -14.49 -11.35
C LEU A 568 -17.25 -13.24 -10.48
N CYS A 569 -17.43 -13.43 -9.17
CA CYS A 569 -17.71 -12.35 -8.23
C CYS A 569 -16.48 -11.87 -7.46
N GLN A 570 -15.31 -12.47 -7.73
CA GLN A 570 -14.06 -12.13 -7.06
C GLN A 570 -14.14 -12.20 -5.52
N LYS A 571 -14.99 -13.09 -5.00
CA LYS A 571 -15.11 -13.37 -3.55
C LYS A 571 -14.23 -14.55 -3.17
N ILE A 572 -13.69 -14.51 -1.96
CA ILE A 572 -12.90 -15.58 -1.36
C ILE A 572 -13.63 -16.06 -0.10
N TRP A 573 -13.80 -17.37 0.01
CA TRP A 573 -14.30 -18.01 1.22
C TRP A 573 -13.12 -18.57 2.00
N PHE A 574 -13.07 -18.20 3.27
CA PHE A 574 -12.17 -18.72 4.28
C PHE A 574 -12.98 -19.55 5.26
N ASP A 575 -12.56 -20.77 5.52
CA ASP A 575 -13.11 -21.58 6.58
C ASP A 575 -12.69 -21.06 7.95
N THR A 576 -13.15 -21.77 8.98
CA THR A 576 -12.93 -21.40 10.38
C THR A 576 -11.44 -21.20 10.67
N ASP A 577 -11.09 -20.06 11.23
CA ASP A 577 -9.73 -19.62 11.59
C ASP A 577 -8.74 -19.46 10.41
N GLU A 578 -9.09 -19.77 9.16
CA GLU A 578 -8.13 -19.73 8.04
C GLU A 578 -7.61 -18.32 7.73
N LEU A 579 -8.48 -17.31 7.84
CA LEU A 579 -8.10 -15.91 7.63
C LEU A 579 -7.11 -15.44 8.70
N GLU A 580 -7.39 -15.74 9.96
CA GLU A 580 -6.54 -15.41 11.11
C GLU A 580 -5.19 -16.13 11.03
N ILE A 581 -5.21 -17.42 10.69
CA ILE A 581 -3.99 -18.22 10.48
C ILE A 581 -3.15 -17.61 9.34
N LEU A 582 -3.78 -17.24 8.23
CA LEU A 582 -3.10 -16.60 7.09
C LEU A 582 -2.44 -15.29 7.50
N GLN A 583 -3.17 -14.43 8.20
CA GLN A 583 -2.64 -13.15 8.67
C GLN A 583 -1.46 -13.37 9.64
N TYR A 584 -1.59 -14.26 10.62
CA TYR A 584 -0.50 -14.59 11.54
C TYR A 584 0.76 -15.10 10.82
N LEU A 585 0.63 -15.98 9.83
CA LEU A 585 1.77 -16.49 9.05
C LEU A 585 2.45 -15.41 8.21
N ILE A 586 1.70 -14.41 7.75
CA ILE A 586 2.24 -13.24 7.05
C ILE A 586 2.95 -12.31 8.03
N GLU A 587 2.35 -12.04 9.18
CA GLU A 587 2.93 -11.17 10.23
C GLU A 587 4.23 -11.73 10.81
N THR A 588 4.30 -13.05 10.99
CA THR A 588 5.45 -13.75 11.58
C THR A 588 6.47 -14.24 10.56
N ARG A 589 6.35 -13.84 9.29
CA ARG A 589 7.33 -14.21 8.26
C ARG A 589 8.72 -13.77 8.71
N PRO A 590 9.69 -14.70 8.85
CA PRO A 590 11.06 -14.32 9.11
C PRO A 590 11.57 -13.54 7.91
N SER A 591 11.81 -12.26 8.12
CA SER A 591 12.35 -11.34 7.13
C SER A 591 13.79 -11.74 6.81
N GLY A 592 13.98 -12.44 5.68
CA GLY A 592 15.29 -12.72 5.08
C GLY A 592 15.99 -14.01 5.54
N LYS A 593 15.57 -15.15 4.98
CA LYS A 593 16.48 -16.24 4.55
C LYS A 593 15.84 -16.94 3.34
N THR A 594 16.07 -16.41 2.16
CA THR A 594 15.94 -17.11 0.87
C THR A 594 17.26 -16.98 0.16
#